data_AF-A0ABD1G958-F1
#
_entry.id   AF-A0ABD1G958-F1
#
_cell.length_a   1.000
_cell.length_b   1.000
_cell.length_c   1.000
_cell.angle_alpha   90.00
_cell.angle_beta   90.00
_cell.angle_gamma   90.00
#
_symmetry.space_group_name_H-M   'P 1'
#
loop_
_entity.id
_entity.type
_entity.pdbx_description
1 polymer ?
#
loop_
_entity_poly.entity_id
_entity_poly.type
_entity_poly.pdbx_seq_one_letter_code
_entity_poly.pdbx_strand_id
1 'polypeptide(L)'
;MAHNMEDDPEIGSLNAHLNGEPAQAIVVSEGQAGIKVKNNVLAVMPHFYGSKVDNSYVFLHEFCKLCGIQKQPAGSTEEEEYRLRALPFALKGEADTWFMRLPPNSIRTWVDFKSLFLDYFFPATKTNALKKEIQGATQEGDVTLSMYWSRFKGMLDACPNNRMTEAEIFNNFYEGMTSESKDLVNSSSGEDFLRLRVSEAKRITNRLIDAKKAYDNPRAQSNSWAPVHAATDQAEDRMEVRMDRFEKAILNALEKNKLLRPHFLRIESTIICDKGK
;
A
#
# COMPACT_ATOMS: atom_id res chain seq x y z
N MET A 1 -30.60 10.10 59.34
CA MET A 1 -30.87 9.57 57.99
C MET A 1 -29.72 10.01 57.11
N ALA A 2 -28.71 9.16 56.91
CA ALA A 2 -27.64 9.42 55.97
C ALA A 2 -28.09 8.84 54.62
N HIS A 3 -28.23 9.70 53.61
CA HIS A 3 -28.45 9.28 52.23
C HIS A 3 -27.10 8.87 51.66
N ASN A 4 -26.97 7.60 51.26
CA ASN A 4 -25.81 7.10 50.55
C ASN A 4 -25.78 7.74 49.15
N MET A 5 -24.72 8.49 48.85
CA MET A 5 -24.43 9.09 47.53
C MET A 5 -23.67 8.12 46.61
N GLU A 6 -24.02 6.83 46.61
CA GLU A 6 -23.34 5.82 45.76
C GLU A 6 -24.13 5.44 44.50
N ASP A 7 -25.35 5.96 44.31
CA ASP A 7 -26.18 5.69 43.13
C ASP A 7 -26.07 6.79 42.06
N ASP A 8 -24.85 7.23 41.75
CA ASP A 8 -24.61 8.11 40.59
C ASP A 8 -24.23 7.26 39.36
N PRO A 9 -25.11 7.10 38.35
CA PRO A 9 -24.90 6.23 37.20
C PRO A 9 -23.71 6.64 36.32
N GLU A 10 -23.17 7.85 36.48
CA GLU A 10 -21.96 8.28 35.76
C GLU A 10 -20.68 7.65 36.32
N ILE A 11 -20.59 7.37 37.63
CA ILE A 11 -19.39 6.78 38.26
C ILE A 11 -19.24 5.29 37.90
N GLY A 12 -20.36 4.57 37.72
CA GLY A 12 -20.38 3.17 37.26
C GLY A 12 -19.86 2.99 35.82
N SER A 13 -20.12 3.96 34.95
CA SER A 13 -19.67 3.96 33.54
C SER A 13 -18.15 4.18 33.39
N LEU A 14 -17.58 5.06 34.23
CA LEU A 14 -16.14 5.32 34.28
C LEU A 14 -15.35 4.13 34.86
N ASN A 15 -15.88 3.45 35.88
CA ASN A 15 -15.23 2.27 36.46
C ASN A 15 -15.33 1.02 35.56
N ALA A 16 -16.34 0.92 34.70
CA ALA A 16 -16.41 -0.13 33.68
C ALA A 16 -15.34 0.03 32.58
N HIS A 17 -14.94 1.26 32.26
CA HIS A 17 -13.87 1.56 31.30
C HIS A 17 -12.46 1.22 31.82
N LEU A 18 -12.27 1.16 33.14
CA LEU A 18 -10.97 0.88 33.77
C LEU A 18 -10.80 -0.60 34.15
N ASN A 19 -11.88 -1.37 34.24
CA ASN A 19 -11.87 -2.78 34.68
C ASN A 19 -12.35 -3.80 33.62
N GLY A 20 -12.75 -3.35 32.43
CA GLY A 20 -13.08 -4.24 31.32
C GLY A 20 -11.82 -4.66 30.57
N GLU A 21 -11.70 -5.94 30.21
CA GLU A 21 -10.72 -6.39 29.21
C GLU A 21 -10.73 -5.42 28.02
N PRO A 22 -9.56 -5.04 27.47
CA PRO A 22 -9.50 -4.10 26.35
C PRO A 22 -10.39 -4.62 25.24
N ALA A 23 -11.45 -3.87 24.92
CA ALA A 23 -12.41 -4.28 23.90
C ALA A 23 -11.64 -4.50 22.59
N GLN A 24 -11.52 -5.76 22.17
CA GLN A 24 -10.63 -6.11 21.07
C GLN A 24 -11.21 -5.60 19.75
N ALA A 25 -10.41 -4.82 19.02
CA ALA A 25 -10.78 -4.36 17.68
C ALA A 25 -10.99 -5.54 16.70
N ILE A 26 -10.26 -6.64 16.92
CA ILE A 26 -10.31 -7.85 16.11
C ILE A 26 -11.32 -8.83 16.68
N VAL A 27 -12.21 -9.34 15.82
CA VAL A 27 -13.04 -10.51 16.12
C VAL A 27 -12.38 -11.73 15.51
N VAL A 28 -11.94 -12.67 16.34
CA VAL A 28 -11.46 -13.98 15.87
C VAL A 28 -12.50 -15.03 16.21
N SER A 29 -12.89 -15.87 15.23
CA SER A 29 -13.81 -16.98 15.44
C SER A 29 -13.26 -17.94 16.52
N GLU A 30 -14.07 -18.26 17.54
CA GLU A 30 -13.69 -19.18 18.63
C GLU A 30 -13.46 -20.64 18.17
N GLY A 31 -13.64 -20.93 16.88
CA GLY A 31 -13.74 -22.29 16.32
C GLY A 31 -12.44 -23.09 16.20
N GLN A 32 -11.25 -22.51 16.40
CA GLN A 32 -10.01 -23.29 16.43
C GLN A 32 -9.03 -22.75 17.48
N ALA A 33 -9.05 -23.34 18.68
CA ALA A 33 -8.14 -23.06 19.79
C ALA A 33 -6.63 -23.40 19.53
N GLY A 34 -6.20 -23.51 18.26
CA GLY A 34 -4.89 -24.03 17.87
C GLY A 34 -3.96 -23.06 17.14
N ILE A 35 -4.46 -21.96 16.57
CA ILE A 35 -3.62 -21.05 15.76
C ILE A 35 -2.82 -20.11 16.68
N LYS A 36 -1.57 -20.48 16.96
CA LYS A 36 -0.61 -19.66 17.73
C LYS A 36 0.45 -19.05 16.83
N VAL A 37 0.76 -17.78 17.07
CA VAL A 37 1.91 -17.11 16.44
C VAL A 37 3.18 -17.68 17.07
N LYS A 38 4.03 -18.31 16.26
CA LYS A 38 5.25 -18.96 16.75
C LYS A 38 6.34 -17.93 17.05
N ASN A 39 7.14 -18.18 18.09
CA ASN A 39 8.23 -17.29 18.51
C ASN A 39 9.26 -16.98 17.40
N ASN A 40 9.57 -17.95 16.54
CA ASN A 40 10.49 -17.72 15.42
C ASN A 40 9.93 -16.73 14.38
N VAL A 41 8.61 -16.62 14.24
CA VAL A 41 7.97 -15.63 13.37
C VAL A 41 7.98 -14.26 14.03
N LEU A 42 7.71 -14.19 15.33
CA LEU A 42 7.79 -12.95 16.11
C LEU A 42 9.19 -12.32 16.03
N ALA A 43 10.24 -13.14 16.07
CA ALA A 43 11.62 -12.68 16.01
C ALA A 43 11.99 -11.98 14.68
N VAL A 44 11.30 -12.30 13.58
CA VAL A 44 11.56 -11.72 12.24
C VAL A 44 10.38 -10.88 11.75
N MET A 45 9.45 -10.54 12.64
CA MET A 45 8.23 -9.83 12.28
C MET A 45 8.55 -8.39 11.87
N PRO A 46 8.02 -7.91 10.73
CA PRO A 46 8.18 -6.53 10.32
C PRO A 46 7.41 -5.67 11.31
N HIS A 47 8.03 -4.57 11.70
CA HIS A 47 7.40 -3.59 12.58
C HIS A 47 6.94 -2.39 11.76
N PHE A 48 5.72 -1.94 12.03
CA PHE A 48 5.19 -0.70 11.49
C PHE A 48 4.94 0.27 12.62
N TYR A 49 5.63 1.42 12.60
CA TYR A 49 5.54 2.41 13.68
C TYR A 49 4.46 3.45 13.44
N GLY A 50 3.97 3.60 12.20
CA GLY A 50 3.01 4.63 11.80
C GLY A 50 3.65 5.99 11.51
N SER A 51 4.96 6.04 11.36
CA SER A 51 5.73 7.26 11.14
C SER A 51 5.71 7.74 9.67
N LYS A 52 6.20 8.95 9.41
CA LYS A 52 6.29 9.52 8.05
C LYS A 52 7.21 8.73 7.10
N VAL A 53 8.21 8.04 7.65
CA VAL A 53 9.15 7.23 6.87
C VAL A 53 8.62 5.82 6.58
N ASP A 54 7.59 5.38 7.31
CA ASP A 54 7.00 4.07 7.07
C ASP A 54 6.20 4.06 5.77
N ASN A 55 6.33 2.95 5.03
CA ASN A 55 5.54 2.69 3.84
C ASN A 55 4.48 1.61 4.15
N SER A 56 3.22 2.03 4.18
CA SER A 56 2.07 1.19 4.50
C SER A 56 1.94 -0.02 3.56
N TYR A 57 2.24 0.13 2.27
CA TYR A 57 2.15 -0.96 1.29
C TYR A 57 3.29 -1.96 1.44
N VAL A 58 4.52 -1.48 1.65
CA VAL A 58 5.69 -2.34 1.89
C VAL A 58 5.46 -3.19 3.14
N PHE A 59 4.98 -2.58 4.22
CA PHE A 59 4.64 -3.30 5.44
C PHE A 59 3.58 -4.38 5.19
N LEU A 60 2.46 -4.04 4.55
CA LEU A 60 1.40 -5.01 4.25
C LEU A 60 1.92 -6.19 3.42
N HIS A 61 2.78 -5.91 2.44
CA HIS A 61 3.39 -6.93 1.59
C HIS A 61 4.32 -7.85 2.40
N GLU A 62 5.26 -7.30 3.15
CA GLU A 62 6.22 -8.07 3.96
C GLU A 62 5.52 -8.89 5.04
N PHE A 63 4.54 -8.29 5.72
CA PHE A 63 3.72 -8.96 6.73
C PHE A 63 2.95 -10.14 6.14
N CYS A 64 2.25 -9.93 5.01
CA CYS A 64 1.52 -11.01 4.32
C CYS A 64 2.47 -12.12 3.88
N LYS A 65 3.63 -11.76 3.31
CA LYS A 65 4.64 -12.73 2.85
C LYS A 65 5.14 -13.60 4.00
N LEU A 66 5.46 -13.01 5.16
CA LEU A 66 5.93 -13.76 6.32
C LEU A 66 4.85 -14.65 6.93
N CYS A 67 3.61 -14.17 6.99
CA CYS A 67 2.47 -14.98 7.42
C CYS A 67 2.24 -16.18 6.48
N GLY A 68 2.38 -15.99 5.17
CA GLY A 68 2.20 -17.03 4.15
C GLY A 68 3.28 -18.13 4.14
N ILE A 69 4.41 -17.95 4.83
CA ILE A 69 5.43 -19.00 5.00
C ILE A 69 4.96 -20.08 5.97
N GLN A 70 3.96 -19.80 6.81
CA GLN A 70 3.41 -20.81 7.69
C GLN A 70 2.67 -21.89 6.90
N LYS A 71 2.69 -23.13 7.39
CA LYS A 71 1.97 -24.28 6.81
C LYS A 71 0.46 -24.09 6.97
N GLN A 72 -0.11 -23.13 6.26
CA GLN A 72 -1.53 -22.92 6.10
C GLN A 72 -1.84 -23.02 4.59
N PRO A 73 -2.97 -23.62 4.19
CA PRO A 73 -3.37 -23.58 2.79
C PRO A 73 -3.56 -22.13 2.36
N ALA A 74 -2.91 -21.71 1.29
CA ALA A 74 -3.00 -20.34 0.80
C ALA A 74 -4.47 -19.97 0.46
N GLY A 75 -4.96 -18.85 1.00
CA GLY A 75 -6.33 -18.38 0.84
C GLY A 75 -7.35 -19.10 1.74
N SER A 76 -6.92 -19.87 2.75
CA SER A 76 -7.84 -20.44 3.74
C SER A 76 -8.25 -19.42 4.81
N THR A 77 -9.38 -19.68 5.45
CA THR A 77 -9.83 -18.97 6.66
C THR A 77 -8.74 -18.99 7.75
N GLU A 78 -7.94 -20.06 7.82
CA GLU A 78 -6.86 -20.22 8.81
C GLU A 78 -5.66 -19.28 8.54
N GLU A 79 -5.35 -18.98 7.27
CA GLU A 79 -4.32 -18.00 6.91
C GLU A 79 -4.74 -16.58 7.31
N GLU A 80 -5.99 -16.22 7.03
CA GLU A 80 -6.57 -14.93 7.39
C GLU A 80 -6.63 -14.75 8.91
N GLU A 81 -7.08 -15.77 9.63
CA GLU A 81 -7.10 -15.77 11.08
C GLU A 81 -5.69 -15.64 11.67
N TYR A 82 -4.71 -16.35 11.11
CA TYR A 82 -3.32 -16.23 11.53
C TYR A 82 -2.79 -14.80 11.39
N ARG A 83 -3.05 -14.14 10.26
CA ARG A 83 -2.67 -12.74 10.02
C ARG A 83 -3.28 -11.82 11.06
N LEU A 84 -4.58 -11.95 11.31
CA LEU A 84 -5.27 -11.13 12.31
C LEU A 84 -4.69 -11.34 13.71
N ARG A 85 -4.39 -12.58 14.11
CA ARG A 85 -3.73 -12.88 15.40
C ARG A 85 -2.29 -12.36 15.48
N ALA A 86 -1.59 -12.25 14.35
CA ALA A 86 -0.21 -11.76 14.29
C ALA A 86 -0.11 -10.22 14.30
N LEU A 87 -1.17 -9.49 13.91
CA LEU A 87 -1.17 -8.03 13.78
C LEU A 87 -0.67 -7.26 15.02
N PRO A 88 -1.17 -7.55 16.24
CA PRO A 88 -0.77 -6.77 17.42
C PRO A 88 0.74 -6.81 17.70
N PHE A 89 1.42 -7.85 17.24
CA PHE A 89 2.86 -7.98 17.41
C PHE A 89 3.65 -7.12 16.41
N ALA A 90 3.10 -6.89 15.21
CA ALA A 90 3.72 -6.12 14.14
C ALA A 90 3.53 -4.60 14.28
N LEU A 91 2.45 -4.16 14.90
CA LEU A 91 2.19 -2.73 15.11
C LEU A 91 2.98 -2.20 16.32
N LYS A 92 3.57 -1.02 16.17
CA LYS A 92 4.39 -0.33 17.19
C LYS A 92 4.07 1.17 17.16
N GLY A 93 4.47 1.89 18.20
CA GLY A 93 4.40 3.35 18.24
C GLY A 93 3.00 3.92 17.98
N GLU A 94 2.90 4.81 16.99
CA GLU A 94 1.64 5.44 16.59
C GLU A 94 0.64 4.41 16.05
N ALA A 95 1.13 3.40 15.32
CA ALA A 95 0.28 2.36 14.77
C ALA A 95 -0.36 1.46 15.85
N ASP A 96 0.38 1.14 16.91
CA ASP A 96 -0.17 0.41 18.05
C ASP A 96 -1.22 1.27 18.78
N THR A 97 -0.91 2.55 19.01
CA THR A 97 -1.83 3.51 19.63
C THR A 97 -3.13 3.67 18.82
N TRP A 98 -3.03 3.77 17.49
CA TRP A 98 -4.18 3.82 16.59
C TRP A 98 -5.02 2.54 16.68
N PHE A 99 -4.36 1.38 16.63
CA PHE A 99 -5.03 0.08 16.66
C PHE A 99 -5.83 -0.13 17.95
N MET A 100 -5.29 0.29 19.10
CA MET A 100 -5.97 0.21 20.40
C MET A 100 -7.16 1.18 20.53
N ARG A 101 -7.26 2.20 19.66
CA ARG A 101 -8.37 3.17 19.64
C ARG A 101 -9.50 2.79 18.69
N LEU A 102 -9.34 1.73 17.92
CA LEU A 102 -10.36 1.28 17.00
C LEU A 102 -11.63 0.83 17.76
N PRO A 103 -12.83 1.07 17.21
CA PRO A 103 -14.04 0.57 17.82
C PRO A 103 -14.01 -0.96 17.98
N PRO A 104 -14.63 -1.51 19.03
CA PRO A 104 -14.73 -2.95 19.21
C PRO A 104 -15.38 -3.61 17.99
N ASN A 105 -14.89 -4.79 17.61
CA ASN A 105 -15.42 -5.56 16.49
C ASN A 105 -15.35 -4.86 15.11
N SER A 106 -14.47 -3.87 14.95
CA SER A 106 -14.29 -3.13 13.69
C SER A 106 -13.49 -3.91 12.64
N ILE A 107 -12.68 -4.90 13.05
CA ILE A 107 -11.90 -5.77 12.17
C ILE A 107 -12.43 -7.20 12.29
N ARG A 108 -13.15 -7.67 11.28
CA ARG A 108 -13.63 -9.07 11.19
C ARG A 108 -12.84 -9.89 10.17
N THR A 109 -12.30 -9.21 9.17
CA THR A 109 -11.55 -9.80 8.07
C THR A 109 -10.22 -9.05 7.89
N TRP A 110 -9.27 -9.70 7.22
CA TRP A 110 -8.05 -9.06 6.74
C TRP A 110 -8.35 -7.89 5.79
N VAL A 111 -9.47 -7.96 5.06
CA VAL A 111 -9.93 -6.86 4.20
C VAL A 111 -10.32 -5.65 5.03
N ASP A 112 -11.07 -5.83 6.13
CA ASP A 112 -11.47 -4.75 7.03
C ASP A 112 -10.25 -4.04 7.63
N PHE A 113 -9.28 -4.81 8.15
CA PHE A 113 -8.04 -4.26 8.69
C PHE A 113 -7.34 -3.38 7.66
N LYS A 114 -7.10 -3.90 6.46
CA LYS A 114 -6.36 -3.16 5.42
C LYS A 114 -7.07 -1.88 5.01
N SER A 115 -8.39 -1.91 4.93
CA SER A 115 -9.18 -0.71 4.62
C SER A 115 -8.92 0.36 5.67
N LEU A 116 -9.17 0.03 6.95
CA LEU A 116 -8.97 0.97 8.05
C LEU A 116 -7.52 1.46 8.14
N PHE A 117 -6.56 0.55 7.95
CA PHE A 117 -5.13 0.83 8.01
C PHE A 117 -4.68 1.79 6.90
N LEU A 118 -5.07 1.52 5.65
CA LEU A 118 -4.70 2.37 4.51
C LEU A 118 -5.44 3.71 4.53
N ASP A 119 -6.71 3.73 4.97
CA ASP A 119 -7.46 4.98 5.14
C ASP A 119 -6.78 5.92 6.14
N TYR A 120 -6.18 5.37 7.21
CA TYR A 120 -5.50 6.16 8.23
C TYR A 120 -4.04 6.50 7.87
N PHE A 121 -3.22 5.50 7.53
CA PHE A 121 -1.77 5.67 7.31
C PHE A 121 -1.38 5.99 5.86
N PHE A 122 -2.33 5.92 4.93
CA PHE A 122 -2.12 6.30 3.53
C PHE A 122 -3.31 7.11 3.00
N PRO A 123 -3.60 8.27 3.63
CA PRO A 123 -4.79 9.05 3.31
C PRO A 123 -4.76 9.56 1.87
N ALA A 124 -5.94 9.87 1.33
CA ALA A 124 -6.11 10.37 -0.04
C ALA A 124 -5.25 11.60 -0.36
N THR A 125 -4.92 12.44 0.64
CA THR A 125 -4.01 13.57 0.48
C THR A 125 -2.59 13.13 0.09
N LYS A 126 -2.06 12.09 0.74
CA LYS A 126 -0.77 11.48 0.40
C LYS A 126 -0.81 10.85 -0.99
N THR A 127 -1.87 10.10 -1.29
CA THR A 127 -2.10 9.53 -2.63
C THR A 127 -2.11 10.62 -3.70
N ASN A 128 -2.86 11.71 -3.49
CA ASN A 128 -2.94 12.81 -4.45
C ASN A 128 -1.62 13.57 -4.62
N ALA A 129 -0.84 13.72 -3.56
CA ALA A 129 0.50 14.31 -3.64
C ALA A 129 1.42 13.48 -4.52
N LEU A 130 1.47 12.16 -4.30
CA LEU A 130 2.28 11.24 -5.11
C LEU A 130 1.80 11.18 -6.57
N LYS A 131 0.49 11.22 -6.82
CA LYS A 131 -0.04 11.32 -8.20
C LYS A 131 0.45 12.58 -8.91
N LYS A 132 0.41 13.73 -8.22
CA LYS A 132 0.92 14.99 -8.77
C LYS A 132 2.42 14.93 -9.05
N GLU A 133 3.18 14.25 -8.19
CA GLU A 133 4.61 14.02 -8.40
C GLU A 133 4.86 13.16 -9.64
N ILE A 134 4.09 12.07 -9.83
CA ILE A 134 4.18 11.22 -11.02
C ILE A 134 3.79 12.00 -12.30
N GLN A 135 2.71 12.77 -12.26
CA GLN A 135 2.27 13.60 -13.39
C GLN A 135 3.25 14.74 -13.72
N GLY A 136 3.92 15.29 -12.71
CA GLY A 136 4.91 16.36 -12.86
C GLY A 136 6.34 15.85 -13.03
N ALA A 137 6.56 14.55 -13.13
CA ALA A 137 7.89 13.96 -13.28
C ALA A 137 8.50 14.41 -14.62
N THR A 138 9.73 14.92 -14.57
CA THR A 138 10.45 15.39 -15.76
C THR A 138 11.87 14.87 -15.77
N GLN A 139 12.35 14.43 -16.94
CA GLN A 139 13.72 14.05 -17.16
C GLN A 139 14.60 15.30 -17.22
N GLU A 140 15.58 15.37 -16.33
CA GLU A 140 16.60 16.42 -16.35
C GLU A 140 17.57 16.19 -17.53
N GLY A 141 18.14 17.27 -18.07
CA GLY A 141 18.88 17.23 -19.34
C GLY A 141 20.15 16.36 -19.32
N ASP A 142 20.73 16.12 -18.15
CA ASP A 142 21.89 15.25 -17.93
C ASP A 142 21.50 13.82 -17.50
N VAL A 143 20.22 13.56 -17.23
CA VAL A 143 19.73 12.26 -16.79
C VAL A 143 19.36 11.41 -18.00
N THR A 144 19.92 10.20 -18.09
CA THR A 144 19.60 9.26 -19.18
C THR A 144 18.16 8.75 -19.09
N LEU A 145 17.59 8.35 -20.22
CA LEU A 145 16.24 7.74 -20.27
C LEU A 145 16.09 6.54 -19.31
N SER A 146 17.13 5.71 -19.17
CA SER A 146 17.10 4.57 -18.24
C SER A 146 17.06 5.00 -16.78
N MET A 147 17.81 6.03 -16.39
CA MET A 147 17.79 6.54 -15.02
C MET A 147 16.46 7.22 -14.71
N TYR A 148 15.93 7.98 -15.67
CA TYR A 148 14.61 8.59 -15.57
C TYR A 148 13.51 7.55 -15.42
N TRP A 149 13.49 6.49 -16.24
CA TRP A 149 12.54 5.39 -16.09
C TRP A 149 12.63 4.71 -14.72
N SER A 150 13.85 4.43 -14.23
CA SER A 150 14.03 3.85 -12.90
C SER A 150 13.46 4.74 -11.79
N ARG A 151 13.69 6.07 -11.85
CA ARG A 151 13.10 7.03 -10.92
C ARG A 151 11.58 7.07 -11.03
N PHE A 152 11.07 7.07 -12.26
CA PHE A 152 9.64 7.09 -12.55
C PHE A 152 8.93 5.85 -11.99
N LYS A 153 9.50 4.66 -12.16
CA LYS A 153 9.00 3.42 -11.52
C LYS A 153 9.02 3.50 -10.00
N GLY A 154 10.08 4.05 -9.39
CA GLY A 154 10.12 4.25 -7.94
C GLY A 154 8.98 5.14 -7.41
N MET A 155 8.54 6.14 -8.19
CA MET A 155 7.36 6.96 -7.84
C MET A 155 6.06 6.16 -7.96
N LEU A 156 5.92 5.30 -8.96
CA LEU A 156 4.77 4.39 -9.11
C LEU A 156 4.70 3.40 -7.93
N ASP A 157 5.84 2.82 -7.53
CA ASP A 157 5.94 1.88 -6.41
C ASP A 157 5.59 2.54 -5.07
N ALA A 158 5.88 3.84 -4.92
CA ALA A 158 5.49 4.60 -3.74
C ALA A 158 3.97 4.86 -3.66
N CYS A 159 3.24 4.76 -4.78
CA CYS A 159 1.79 4.97 -4.85
C CYS A 159 1.08 3.84 -5.62
N PRO A 160 0.97 2.62 -5.07
CA PRO A 160 0.34 1.50 -5.75
C PRO A 160 -1.11 1.79 -6.16
N ASN A 161 -1.90 2.41 -5.27
CA ASN A 161 -3.29 2.80 -5.55
C ASN A 161 -3.40 4.16 -6.25
N ASN A 162 -2.53 4.42 -7.22
CA ASN A 162 -2.55 5.65 -8.00
C ASN A 162 -3.79 5.75 -8.91
N ARG A 163 -4.53 4.65 -9.14
CA ARG A 163 -5.73 4.58 -10.01
C ARG A 163 -5.49 5.10 -11.44
N MET A 164 -4.24 5.22 -11.87
CA MET A 164 -3.90 5.58 -13.25
C MET A 164 -3.92 4.32 -14.08
N THR A 165 -4.47 4.43 -15.28
CA THR A 165 -4.38 3.39 -16.30
C THR A 165 -2.94 3.29 -16.81
N GLU A 166 -2.53 2.12 -17.29
CA GLU A 166 -1.19 1.97 -17.89
C GLU A 166 -0.95 2.97 -19.04
N ALA A 167 -1.99 3.32 -19.80
CA ALA A 167 -1.92 4.34 -20.84
C ALA A 167 -1.60 5.73 -20.27
N GLU A 168 -2.25 6.16 -19.19
CA GLU A 168 -1.95 7.43 -18.50
C GLU A 168 -0.53 7.43 -17.92
N ILE A 169 -0.08 6.29 -17.38
CA ILE A 169 1.29 6.13 -16.86
C ILE A 169 2.31 6.36 -17.99
N PHE A 170 2.13 5.72 -19.15
CA PHE A 170 3.03 5.90 -20.30
C PHE A 170 2.92 7.29 -20.91
N ASN A 171 1.74 7.92 -20.90
CA ASN A 171 1.58 9.30 -21.33
C ASN A 171 2.36 10.26 -20.42
N ASN A 172 2.20 10.17 -19.10
CA ASN A 172 2.94 10.99 -18.14
C ASN A 172 4.46 10.76 -18.26
N PHE A 173 4.87 9.50 -18.43
CA PHE A 173 6.28 9.16 -18.65
C PHE A 173 6.83 9.86 -19.88
N TYR A 174 6.13 9.77 -21.02
CA TYR A 174 6.51 10.41 -22.27
C TYR A 174 6.50 11.94 -22.16
N GLU A 175 5.46 12.54 -21.58
CA GLU A 175 5.36 14.00 -21.39
C GLU A 175 6.57 14.56 -20.65
N GLY A 176 7.02 13.86 -19.61
CA GLY A 176 8.19 14.21 -18.82
C GLY A 176 9.54 14.01 -19.51
N MET A 177 9.63 13.31 -20.64
CA MET A 177 10.91 13.09 -21.33
C MET A 177 11.48 14.38 -21.95
N THR A 178 12.81 14.42 -22.01
CA THR A 178 13.56 15.37 -22.85
C THR A 178 13.23 15.18 -24.33
N SER A 179 13.40 16.23 -25.15
CA SER A 179 13.19 16.14 -26.60
C SER A 179 14.03 15.04 -27.25
N GLU A 180 15.30 14.90 -26.84
CA GLU A 180 16.18 13.84 -27.34
C GLU A 180 15.63 12.44 -27.04
N SER A 181 15.12 12.23 -25.82
CA SER A 181 14.55 10.93 -25.45
C SER A 181 13.22 10.67 -26.17
N LYS A 182 12.41 11.70 -26.42
CA LYS A 182 11.19 11.62 -27.26
C LYS A 182 11.54 11.21 -28.70
N ASP A 183 12.54 11.85 -29.29
CA ASP A 183 13.01 11.54 -30.64
C ASP A 183 13.55 10.10 -30.73
N LEU A 184 14.28 9.67 -29.70
CA LEU A 184 14.80 8.30 -29.61
C LEU A 184 13.68 7.26 -29.57
N VAL A 185 12.66 7.45 -28.72
CA VAL A 185 11.55 6.49 -28.61
C VAL A 185 10.71 6.48 -29.89
N ASN A 186 10.40 7.64 -30.47
CA ASN A 186 9.60 7.78 -31.70
C ASN A 186 10.30 7.17 -32.93
N SER A 187 11.60 7.43 -33.07
CA SER A 187 12.41 6.83 -34.15
C SER A 187 12.50 5.31 -34.00
N SER A 188 12.51 4.82 -32.76
CA SER A 188 12.59 3.41 -32.42
C SER A 188 11.27 2.64 -32.61
N SER A 189 10.13 3.33 -32.50
CA SER A 189 8.80 2.80 -32.85
C SER A 189 8.50 2.89 -34.33
N GLY A 190 9.05 3.86 -35.04
CA GLY A 190 8.64 4.19 -36.42
C GLY A 190 7.34 4.98 -36.49
N GLU A 191 6.79 5.40 -35.34
CA GLU A 191 5.61 6.23 -35.19
C GLU A 191 5.65 7.01 -33.86
N ASP A 192 4.70 7.92 -33.64
CA ASP A 192 4.58 8.66 -32.38
C ASP A 192 4.27 7.71 -31.21
N PHE A 193 5.10 7.75 -30.17
CA PHE A 193 5.02 6.91 -28.99
C PHE A 193 3.63 6.97 -28.32
N LEU A 194 2.96 8.13 -28.33
CA LEU A 194 1.64 8.28 -27.73
C LEU A 194 0.51 7.59 -28.53
N ARG A 195 0.79 7.16 -29.76
CA ARG A 195 -0.16 6.42 -30.61
C ARG A 195 -0.02 4.91 -30.45
N LEU A 196 1.03 4.46 -29.77
CA LEU A 196 1.28 3.05 -29.53
C LEU A 196 0.23 2.44 -28.60
N ARG A 197 -0.02 1.15 -28.80
CA ARG A 197 -0.66 0.33 -27.75
C ARG A 197 0.29 0.23 -26.55
N VAL A 198 -0.28 0.15 -25.35
CA VAL A 198 0.48 0.04 -24.10
C VAL A 198 1.52 -1.09 -24.13
N SER A 199 1.17 -2.26 -24.67
CA SER A 199 2.10 -3.40 -24.80
C SER A 199 3.33 -3.05 -25.64
N GLU A 200 3.16 -2.23 -26.67
CA GLU A 200 4.22 -1.83 -27.58
C GLU A 200 5.08 -0.70 -26.98
N ALA A 201 4.45 0.27 -26.30
CA ALA A 201 5.15 1.29 -25.52
C ALA A 201 6.05 0.65 -24.44
N LYS A 202 5.54 -0.35 -23.70
CA LYS A 202 6.31 -1.15 -22.73
C LYS A 202 7.48 -1.86 -23.39
N ARG A 203 7.23 -2.53 -24.53
CA ARG A 203 8.27 -3.27 -25.28
C ARG A 203 9.41 -2.37 -25.74
N ILE A 204 9.11 -1.22 -26.34
CA ILE A 204 10.11 -0.29 -26.87
C ILE A 204 10.91 0.36 -25.75
N THR A 205 10.23 0.78 -24.68
CA THR A 205 10.86 1.35 -23.48
C THR A 205 11.89 0.36 -22.91
N ASN A 206 11.49 -0.88 -22.66
CA ASN A 206 12.39 -1.92 -22.13
C ASN A 206 13.58 -2.19 -23.08
N ARG A 207 13.32 -2.31 -24.38
CA ARG A 207 14.39 -2.52 -25.37
C ARG A 207 15.45 -1.41 -25.33
N LEU A 208 15.04 -0.15 -25.23
CA LEU A 208 15.94 1.00 -25.21
C LEU A 208 16.75 1.08 -23.92
N ILE A 209 16.12 0.74 -22.80
CA ILE A 209 16.78 0.65 -21.50
C ILE A 209 17.86 -0.44 -21.51
N ASP A 210 17.55 -1.62 -22.06
CA ASP A 210 18.48 -2.75 -22.06
C ASP A 210 19.58 -2.62 -23.11
N ALA A 211 19.30 -2.01 -24.26
CA ALA A 211 20.32 -1.72 -25.28
C ALA A 211 21.45 -0.84 -24.73
N LYS A 212 21.14 0.09 -23.81
CA LYS A 212 22.14 0.96 -23.18
C LYS A 212 23.01 0.19 -22.18
N LYS A 213 22.42 -0.70 -21.37
CA LYS A 213 23.19 -1.58 -20.45
C LYS A 213 24.18 -2.47 -21.20
N ALA A 214 23.83 -2.93 -22.39
CA ALA A 214 24.70 -3.76 -23.24
C ALA A 214 25.87 -2.96 -23.86
N TYR A 215 25.69 -1.67 -24.11
CA TYR A 215 26.76 -0.77 -24.58
C TYR A 215 27.77 -0.46 -23.47
N ASP A 216 27.30 -0.26 -22.24
CA ASP A 216 28.14 0.06 -21.07
C ASP A 216 28.91 -1.18 -20.53
N ASN A 217 28.59 -2.41 -20.95
CA ASN A 217 29.30 -3.63 -20.58
C ASN A 217 29.44 -4.64 -21.75
N PRO A 218 30.49 -4.52 -22.58
CA PRO A 218 30.71 -5.38 -23.75
C PRO A 218 30.89 -6.87 -23.42
N ARG A 219 31.23 -7.24 -22.18
CA ARG A 219 31.40 -8.64 -21.75
C ARG A 219 30.08 -9.39 -21.52
N ALA A 220 28.96 -8.69 -21.39
CA ALA A 220 27.64 -9.33 -21.22
C ALA A 220 27.12 -9.98 -22.52
N GLN A 221 27.68 -9.63 -23.69
CA GLN A 221 27.30 -10.23 -24.97
C GLN A 221 27.70 -11.71 -25.10
N SER A 222 28.69 -12.19 -24.32
CA SER A 222 29.25 -13.53 -24.51
C SER A 222 28.48 -14.67 -23.80
N ASN A 223 27.58 -14.37 -22.85
CA ASN A 223 26.95 -15.41 -22.02
C ASN A 223 25.40 -15.44 -22.03
N SER A 224 24.73 -14.74 -22.96
CA SER A 224 23.26 -14.75 -22.98
C SER A 224 22.67 -15.87 -23.85
N TRP A 225 22.76 -17.11 -23.37
CA TRP A 225 21.75 -18.14 -23.65
C TRP A 225 21.36 -18.83 -22.35
N ALA A 226 20.25 -18.38 -21.74
CA ALA A 226 19.34 -19.07 -20.79
C ALA A 226 18.75 -18.12 -19.70
N PRO A 227 17.57 -18.46 -19.12
CA PRO A 227 16.57 -17.50 -18.66
C PRO A 227 16.75 -17.13 -17.18
N VAL A 228 17.43 -16.03 -16.90
CA VAL A 228 17.46 -15.44 -15.54
C VAL A 228 16.43 -14.30 -15.42
N HIS A 229 16.19 -13.56 -16.52
CA HIS A 229 15.26 -12.42 -16.53
C HIS A 229 13.77 -12.81 -16.55
N ALA A 230 13.43 -13.97 -17.14
CA ALA A 230 12.05 -14.47 -17.11
C ALA A 230 11.58 -14.80 -15.68
N ALA A 231 12.49 -15.14 -14.75
CA ALA A 231 12.12 -15.47 -13.38
C ALA A 231 11.86 -14.23 -12.51
N THR A 232 12.61 -13.14 -12.74
CA THR A 232 12.42 -11.85 -12.05
C THR A 232 11.22 -11.10 -12.62
N ASP A 233 11.08 -11.01 -13.93
CA ASP A 233 9.94 -10.35 -14.58
C ASP A 233 8.62 -11.09 -14.28
N GLN A 234 8.65 -12.43 -14.24
CA GLN A 234 7.47 -13.22 -13.87
C GLN A 234 7.21 -13.22 -12.34
N ALA A 235 8.18 -12.87 -11.50
CA ALA A 235 7.97 -12.66 -10.07
C ALA A 235 7.39 -11.27 -9.79
N GLU A 236 7.88 -10.24 -10.49
CA GLU A 236 7.36 -8.86 -10.48
C GLU A 236 5.95 -8.80 -11.09
N ASP A 237 5.71 -9.32 -12.30
CA ASP A 237 4.38 -9.41 -12.92
C ASP A 237 3.41 -10.23 -12.04
N ARG A 238 3.87 -11.31 -11.38
CA ARG A 238 3.01 -12.06 -10.44
C ARG A 238 2.71 -11.30 -9.16
N MET A 239 3.60 -10.41 -8.72
CA MET A 239 3.44 -9.58 -7.54
C MET A 239 2.53 -8.39 -7.84
N GLU A 240 2.70 -7.76 -9.00
CA GLU A 240 1.86 -6.70 -9.54
C GLU A 240 0.43 -7.21 -9.80
N VAL A 241 0.27 -8.37 -10.45
CA VAL A 241 -1.04 -9.01 -10.64
C VAL A 241 -1.70 -9.40 -9.31
N ARG A 242 -0.92 -9.80 -8.30
CA ARG A 242 -1.44 -10.07 -6.95
C ARG A 242 -1.89 -8.79 -6.24
N MET A 243 -1.10 -7.73 -6.36
CA MET A 243 -1.41 -6.43 -5.76
C MET A 243 -2.64 -5.80 -6.44
N ASP A 244 -2.74 -5.85 -7.78
CA ASP A 244 -3.90 -5.35 -8.53
C ASP A 244 -5.18 -6.16 -8.23
N ARG A 245 -5.08 -7.49 -8.15
CA ARG A 245 -6.24 -8.33 -7.79
C ARG A 245 -6.68 -8.07 -6.34
N PHE A 246 -5.74 -7.71 -5.48
CA PHE A 246 -5.98 -7.35 -4.08
C PHE A 246 -6.53 -5.92 -3.92
N GLU A 247 -6.05 -4.95 -4.70
CA GLU A 247 -6.56 -3.58 -4.75
C GLU A 247 -7.97 -3.55 -5.30
N LYS A 248 -8.24 -4.28 -6.40
CA LYS A 248 -9.60 -4.47 -6.90
C LYS A 248 -10.51 -5.10 -5.86
N ALA A 249 -10.03 -6.04 -5.05
CA ALA A 249 -10.81 -6.62 -3.96
C ALA A 249 -11.12 -5.59 -2.85
N ILE A 250 -10.17 -4.71 -2.50
CA ILE A 250 -10.38 -3.62 -1.54
C ILE A 250 -11.40 -2.61 -2.09
N LEU A 251 -11.23 -2.14 -3.33
CA LEU A 251 -12.14 -1.17 -3.94
C LEU A 251 -13.57 -1.72 -4.03
N ASN A 252 -13.72 -2.99 -4.40
CA ASN A 252 -15.02 -3.66 -4.50
C ASN A 252 -15.64 -3.91 -3.11
N ALA A 253 -14.84 -4.16 -2.08
CA ALA A 253 -15.31 -4.26 -0.69
C ALA A 253 -15.74 -2.90 -0.12
N LEU A 254 -14.99 -1.83 -0.41
CA LEU A 254 -15.33 -0.44 -0.06
C LEU A 254 -16.65 0.00 -0.72
N GLU A 255 -16.85 -0.37 -1.99
CA GLU A 255 -18.05 -0.06 -2.77
C GLU A 255 -19.27 -0.86 -2.27
N LYS A 256 -19.09 -2.15 -1.95
CA LYS A 256 -20.16 -3.02 -1.43
C LYS A 256 -20.60 -2.69 -0.01
N ASN A 257 -19.71 -2.19 0.84
CA ASN A 257 -20.02 -1.94 2.26
C ASN A 257 -20.68 -0.58 2.56
N LYS A 258 -20.92 0.32 1.58
CA LYS A 258 -21.41 1.70 1.83
C LYS A 258 -20.70 2.36 3.03
N LEU A 259 -19.41 2.09 3.23
CA LEU A 259 -18.62 2.66 4.33
C LEU A 259 -18.18 4.11 4.04
N LEU A 260 -18.65 4.71 2.95
CA LEU A 260 -18.90 6.14 2.95
C LEU A 260 -20.14 6.41 3.82
N ARG A 261 -19.97 6.37 5.16
CA ARG A 261 -20.85 7.14 6.05
C ARG A 261 -20.11 8.35 6.63
N PRO A 262 -20.78 9.52 6.63
CA PRO A 262 -20.17 10.84 6.80
C PRO A 262 -19.95 11.18 8.28
N HIS A 263 -19.08 10.47 8.98
CA HIS A 263 -18.82 10.75 10.40
C HIS A 263 -17.56 11.57 10.70
N PHE A 264 -16.90 12.11 9.66
CA PHE A 264 -15.77 13.05 9.79
C PHE A 264 -16.08 14.48 9.36
N LEU A 265 -17.34 14.88 9.24
CA LEU A 265 -17.71 16.30 9.21
C LEU A 265 -17.96 16.82 10.63
N ARG A 266 -16.92 16.93 11.46
CA ARG A 266 -16.97 17.82 12.63
C ARG A 266 -15.61 18.23 13.18
N ILE A 267 -14.68 18.67 12.33
CA ILE A 267 -13.58 19.55 12.79
C ILE A 267 -13.27 20.62 11.73
N GLU A 268 -14.27 21.37 11.28
CA GLU A 268 -14.07 22.70 10.69
C GLU A 268 -15.24 23.64 11.04
N SER A 269 -15.44 23.92 12.34
CA SER A 269 -16.37 24.99 12.76
C SER A 269 -15.88 25.77 13.98
N THR A 270 -14.57 25.87 14.21
CA THR A 270 -14.04 26.68 15.34
C THR A 270 -13.03 27.74 14.93
N ILE A 271 -12.98 28.19 13.67
CA ILE A 271 -12.19 29.38 13.30
C ILE A 271 -12.90 30.25 12.27
N ILE A 272 -14.14 30.69 12.53
CA ILE A 272 -14.64 32.01 12.10
C ILE A 272 -15.73 32.46 13.09
N CYS A 273 -15.32 32.81 14.31
CA CYS A 273 -16.10 33.74 15.14
C CYS A 273 -15.15 34.42 16.14
N ASP A 274 -14.19 35.17 15.61
CA ASP A 274 -13.64 36.33 16.30
C ASP A 274 -12.89 37.22 15.30
N LYS A 275 -12.87 38.53 15.56
CA LYS A 275 -12.63 39.68 14.66
C LYS A 275 -13.88 40.04 13.83
N GLY A 276 -14.73 41.00 14.21
CA GLY A 276 -14.55 42.15 15.09
C GLY A 276 -14.84 43.43 14.31
N LYS A 277 -15.84 44.18 14.81
CA LYS A 277 -16.41 45.48 14.37
C LYS A 277 -17.68 45.41 13.53
#